data_AF-A0A7Y2YM91-F1
#
_entry.id   AF-A0A7Y2YM91-F1
#
_cell.length_a   1.000
_cell.length_b   1.000
_cell.length_c   1.000
_cell.angle_alpha   90.00
_cell.angle_beta   90.00
_cell.angle_gamma   90.00
#
_symmetry.space_group_name_H-M   'P 1'
#
loop_
_entity.id
_entity.type
_entity.pdbx_description
1 polymer ?
#
loop_
_entity_poly.entity_id
_entity_poly.type
_entity_poly.pdbx_seq_one_letter_code
_entity_poly.pdbx_strand_id
1 'polypeptide(L)'
;LQTSNDYNAFSPKDKLLSFYFTFFEVFTANRSYVVHALQPHKGQLNTMRVLSPLKKSFSQYIEHLGIKTIDLKQEQLEKFQNRGLKESAWFQLLVTIKFWLDDTSASFEKTDLFIEKSVRASFDLIDVTPLKSIIDFGKFLFKEKIQMN
;
A
#
# COMPACT_ATOMS: atom_id res chain seq x y z
N LEU A 1 6.12 3.50 -17.25
CA LEU A 1 4.88 2.72 -17.00
C LEU A 1 3.71 3.20 -17.86
N GLN A 2 3.36 4.49 -17.87
CA GLN A 2 2.21 5.01 -18.65
C GLN A 2 2.34 4.98 -20.18
N THR A 3 3.52 4.64 -20.72
CA THR A 3 3.81 4.64 -22.16
C THR A 3 3.54 3.32 -22.86
N SER A 4 3.24 2.22 -22.13
CA SER A 4 2.73 1.00 -22.75
C SER A 4 1.21 1.09 -22.90
N ASN A 5 0.68 0.82 -24.09
CA ASN A 5 -0.76 0.85 -24.36
C ASN A 5 -1.53 -0.10 -23.43
N ASP A 6 -0.88 -1.17 -22.95
CA ASP A 6 -1.48 -2.20 -22.09
C ASP A 6 -1.67 -1.72 -20.64
N TYR A 7 -0.80 -0.85 -20.13
CA TYR A 7 -0.86 -0.41 -18.72
C TYR A 7 -2.16 0.35 -18.42
N ASN A 8 -2.69 1.11 -19.37
CA ASN A 8 -3.94 1.85 -19.18
C ASN A 8 -5.13 0.91 -18.98
N ALA A 9 -5.11 -0.27 -19.62
CA ALA A 9 -6.13 -1.31 -19.51
C ALA A 9 -6.02 -2.16 -18.23
N PHE A 10 -4.92 -2.06 -17.48
CA PHE A 10 -4.71 -2.87 -16.29
C PHE A 10 -5.69 -2.50 -15.16
N SER A 11 -6.07 -3.54 -14.40
CA SER A 11 -6.78 -3.34 -13.14
C SER A 11 -5.92 -2.55 -12.15
N PRO A 12 -6.52 -1.88 -11.14
CA PRO A 12 -5.75 -1.19 -10.10
C PRO A 12 -4.73 -2.09 -9.40
N LYS A 13 -5.06 -3.38 -9.21
CA LYS A 13 -4.17 -4.40 -8.64
C LYS A 13 -2.96 -4.65 -9.53
N ASP A 14 -3.19 -4.88 -10.82
CA ASP A 14 -2.11 -5.20 -11.76
C ASP A 14 -1.22 -3.99 -12.03
N LYS A 15 -1.78 -2.78 -11.99
CA LYS A 15 -1.01 -1.52 -11.98
C LYS A 15 -0.10 -1.45 -10.75
N LEU A 16 -0.62 -1.78 -9.56
CA LEU A 16 0.18 -1.79 -8.34
C LEU A 16 1.28 -2.85 -8.39
N LEU A 17 0.97 -4.09 -8.80
CA LEU A 17 1.97 -5.15 -9.01
C LEU A 17 3.08 -4.69 -9.97
N SER A 18 2.69 -4.13 -11.12
CA SER A 18 3.64 -3.60 -12.11
C SER A 18 4.54 -2.50 -11.52
N PHE A 19 3.96 -1.59 -10.72
CA PHE A 19 4.74 -0.59 -10.01
C PHE A 19 5.77 -1.25 -9.09
N TYR A 20 5.37 -2.22 -8.27
CA TYR A 20 6.27 -2.86 -7.32
C TYR A 20 7.40 -3.60 -8.03
N PHE A 21 7.11 -4.43 -9.04
CA PHE A 21 8.15 -5.14 -9.78
C PHE A 21 9.15 -4.18 -10.44
N THR A 22 8.68 -3.16 -11.15
CA THR A 22 9.58 -2.15 -11.76
C THR A 22 10.37 -1.36 -10.70
N PHE A 23 9.72 -0.98 -9.60
CA PHE A 23 10.36 -0.23 -8.53
C PHE A 23 11.49 -1.03 -7.86
N PHE A 24 11.23 -2.30 -7.56
CA PHE A 24 12.22 -3.18 -6.93
C PHE A 24 13.29 -3.68 -7.90
N GLU A 25 13.00 -3.81 -9.19
CA GLU A 25 14.00 -4.02 -10.23
C GLU A 25 15.02 -2.86 -10.27
N VAL A 26 14.53 -1.61 -10.26
CA VAL A 26 15.39 -0.41 -10.22
C VAL A 26 16.18 -0.35 -8.91
N PHE A 27 15.58 -0.71 -7.78
CA PHE A 27 16.28 -0.77 -6.48
C PHE A 27 17.39 -1.82 -6.49
N THR A 28 17.11 -3.00 -7.02
CA THR A 28 18.07 -4.10 -7.17
C THR A 28 19.23 -3.70 -8.07
N ALA A 29 18.96 -3.06 -9.21
CA ALA A 29 20.00 -2.55 -10.10
C ALA A 29 20.92 -1.50 -9.44
N ASN A 30 20.43 -0.82 -8.40
CA ASN A 30 21.15 0.24 -7.67
C ASN A 30 21.37 -0.11 -6.18
N ARG A 31 21.49 -1.40 -5.86
CA ARG A 31 21.39 -1.90 -4.48
C ARG A 31 22.33 -1.21 -3.49
N SER A 32 23.60 -1.02 -3.85
CA SER A 32 24.59 -0.41 -2.96
C SER A 32 24.19 1.01 -2.55
N TYR A 33 23.72 1.81 -3.51
CA TYR A 33 23.22 3.17 -3.26
C TYR A 33 21.99 3.14 -2.37
N VAL A 34 21.00 2.29 -2.68
CA VAL A 34 19.75 2.23 -1.90
C VAL A 34 20.03 1.78 -0.47
N VAL A 35 20.84 0.74 -0.27
CA VAL A 35 21.23 0.28 1.06
C VAL A 35 21.94 1.39 1.83
N HIS A 36 22.89 2.10 1.21
CA HIS A 36 23.58 3.21 1.86
C HIS A 36 22.65 4.38 2.22
N ALA A 37 21.76 4.76 1.30
CA ALA A 37 20.81 5.86 1.49
C ALA A 37 19.73 5.56 2.54
N LEU A 38 19.37 4.29 2.70
CA LEU A 38 18.38 3.83 3.68
C LEU A 38 19.01 3.33 4.99
N GLN A 39 20.33 3.10 5.01
CA GLN A 39 21.04 2.70 6.22
C GLN A 39 20.87 3.79 7.29
N PRO A 40 20.51 3.41 8.52
CA PRO A 40 20.35 4.36 9.62
C PRO A 40 21.72 4.85 10.10
N HIS A 41 22.38 5.73 9.33
CA HIS A 41 23.48 6.50 9.86
C HIS A 41 22.92 7.53 10.86
N LYS A 42 23.03 7.22 12.15
CA LYS A 42 22.76 8.11 13.30
C LYS A 42 21.31 8.61 13.46
N GLY A 43 20.29 7.81 13.13
CA GLY A 43 18.91 8.00 13.62
C GLY A 43 17.81 7.68 12.59
N GLN A 44 16.75 6.99 13.02
CA GLN A 44 15.57 6.64 12.21
C GLN A 44 14.86 7.85 11.56
N LEU A 45 15.06 9.05 12.12
CA LEU A 45 14.52 10.31 11.60
C LEU A 45 15.07 10.67 10.20
N ASN A 46 16.28 10.21 9.85
CA ASN A 46 16.86 10.49 8.54
C ASN A 46 16.19 9.69 7.41
N THR A 47 15.86 8.42 7.63
CA THR A 47 15.21 7.56 6.63
C THR A 47 13.81 8.07 6.28
N MET A 48 13.01 8.51 7.27
CA MET A 48 11.69 9.09 7.01
C MET A 48 11.77 10.39 6.19
N ARG A 49 12.81 11.20 6.40
CA ARG A 49 13.04 12.42 5.62
C ARG A 49 13.40 12.10 4.17
N VAL A 50 14.28 11.12 3.94
CA VAL A 50 14.66 10.64 2.60
C VAL A 50 13.45 10.10 1.84
N LEU A 51 12.55 9.39 2.54
CA LEU A 51 11.37 8.77 1.93
C LEU A 51 10.17 9.72 1.77
N SER A 52 10.21 10.94 2.33
CA SER A 52 9.08 11.88 2.28
C SER A 52 8.61 12.23 0.85
N PRO A 53 9.51 12.55 -0.12
CA PRO A 53 9.11 12.79 -1.50
C PRO A 53 8.49 11.56 -2.17
N LEU A 54 9.01 10.36 -1.85
CA LEU A 54 8.46 9.10 -2.30
C LEU A 54 7.06 8.89 -1.74
N LYS A 55 6.85 9.12 -0.44
CA LYS A 55 5.52 9.02 0.20
C LYS A 55 4.51 9.88 -0.54
N LYS A 56 4.83 11.15 -0.80
CA LYS A 56 3.92 12.07 -1.50
C LYS A 56 3.53 11.54 -2.89
N SER A 57 4.53 11.17 -3.69
CA SER A 57 4.30 10.70 -5.06
C SER A 57 3.57 9.35 -5.10
N PHE A 58 3.91 8.45 -4.19
CA PHE A 58 3.26 7.14 -4.06
C PHE A 58 1.82 7.27 -3.58
N SER A 59 1.54 8.10 -2.57
CA SER A 59 0.17 8.37 -2.13
C SER A 59 -0.69 8.96 -3.24
N GLN A 60 -0.14 9.87 -4.05
CA GLN A 60 -0.82 10.38 -5.24
C GLN A 60 -1.06 9.25 -6.24
N TYR A 61 -0.07 8.42 -6.53
CA TYR A 61 -0.23 7.27 -7.42
C TYR A 61 -1.36 6.34 -6.97
N ILE A 62 -1.40 5.96 -5.68
CA ILE A 62 -2.46 5.14 -5.09
C ILE A 62 -3.85 5.76 -5.27
N GLU A 63 -3.96 7.08 -5.11
CA GLU A 63 -5.21 7.81 -5.36
C GLU A 63 -5.66 7.72 -6.84
N HIS A 64 -4.71 7.85 -7.78
CA HIS A 64 -5.00 7.74 -9.21
C HIS A 64 -5.27 6.32 -9.69
N LEU A 65 -4.96 5.29 -8.90
CA LEU A 65 -5.28 3.91 -9.26
C LEU A 65 -6.79 3.65 -9.31
N GLY A 66 -7.61 4.47 -8.64
CA GLY A 66 -9.06 4.29 -8.64
C GLY A 66 -9.48 2.96 -8.00
N ILE A 67 -8.80 2.54 -6.93
CA ILE A 67 -9.13 1.33 -6.19
C ILE A 67 -10.54 1.50 -5.61
N LYS A 68 -11.46 0.61 -6.00
CA LYS A 68 -12.83 0.62 -5.49
C LYS A 68 -12.84 0.14 -4.04
N THR A 69 -13.46 0.91 -3.16
CA THR A 69 -13.70 0.57 -1.76
C THR A 69 -15.21 0.43 -1.50
N ILE A 70 -15.58 0.00 -0.29
CA ILE A 70 -16.98 -0.11 0.13
C ILE A 70 -17.64 1.26 0.12
N ASP A 71 -18.80 1.36 -0.52
CA ASP A 71 -19.66 2.55 -0.48
C ASP A 71 -20.27 2.73 0.91
N LEU A 72 -19.82 3.76 1.63
CA LEU A 72 -20.29 4.09 2.98
C LEU A 72 -21.42 5.13 3.00
N LYS A 73 -21.78 5.71 1.85
CA LYS A 73 -22.84 6.73 1.70
C LYS A 73 -22.74 7.89 2.70
N GLN A 74 -21.51 8.24 3.10
CA GLN A 74 -21.22 9.31 4.05
C GLN A 74 -19.84 9.89 3.79
N GLU A 75 -19.80 11.16 3.42
CA GLU A 75 -18.59 11.85 2.94
C GLU A 75 -17.40 11.77 3.92
N GLN A 76 -17.65 11.90 5.23
CA GLN A 76 -16.59 11.82 6.25
C GLN A 76 -15.98 10.42 6.36
N LEU A 77 -16.81 9.38 6.20
CA LEU A 77 -16.34 8.00 6.24
C LEU A 77 -15.58 7.63 4.96
N GLU A 78 -16.03 8.14 3.80
CA GLU A 78 -15.31 7.99 2.53
C GLU A 78 -13.94 8.68 2.56
N LYS A 79 -13.85 9.89 3.13
CA LYS A 79 -12.57 10.59 3.38
C LYS A 79 -11.65 9.77 4.28
N PHE A 80 -12.20 9.17 5.34
CA PHE A 80 -11.42 8.32 6.24
C PHE A 80 -10.93 7.04 5.55
N GLN A 81 -11.79 6.37 4.76
CA GLN A 81 -11.40 5.21 3.95
C GLN A 81 -10.28 5.55 2.97
N ASN A 82 -10.42 6.64 2.21
CA ASN A 82 -9.39 7.06 1.25
C ASN A 82 -8.06 7.39 1.92
N ARG A 83 -8.10 8.03 3.10
CA ARG A 83 -6.89 8.24 3.91
C ARG A 83 -6.31 6.91 4.39
N GLY A 84 -7.14 6.02 4.89
CA GLY A 84 -6.75 4.68 5.36
C GLY A 84 -6.06 3.88 4.26
N LEU A 85 -6.62 3.87 3.06
CA LEU A 85 -6.07 3.21 1.87
C LEU A 85 -4.67 3.76 1.52
N LYS A 86 -4.50 5.09 1.51
CA LYS A 86 -3.21 5.71 1.19
C LYS A 86 -2.14 5.38 2.24
N GLU A 87 -2.50 5.43 3.52
CA GLU A 87 -1.56 5.14 4.61
C GLU A 87 -1.24 3.64 4.71
N SER A 88 -2.22 2.75 4.47
CA SER A 88 -1.98 1.30 4.47
C SER A 88 -1.12 0.87 3.28
N ALA A 89 -1.37 1.43 2.09
CA ALA A 89 -0.51 1.19 0.93
C ALA A 89 0.92 1.70 1.19
N TRP A 90 1.07 2.87 1.80
CA TRP A 90 2.39 3.39 2.17
C TRP A 90 3.10 2.46 3.16
N PHE A 91 2.37 1.96 4.16
CA PHE A 91 2.90 0.99 5.10
C PHE A 91 3.32 -0.32 4.41
N GLN A 92 2.50 -0.85 3.49
CA GLN A 92 2.85 -2.03 2.68
C GLN A 92 4.17 -1.81 1.94
N LEU A 93 4.34 -0.66 1.28
CA LEU A 93 5.58 -0.31 0.59
C LEU A 93 6.78 -0.29 1.54
N LEU A 94 6.64 0.30 2.73
CA LEU A 94 7.72 0.32 3.73
C LEU A 94 8.11 -1.09 4.18
N VAL A 95 7.13 -1.97 4.42
CA VAL A 95 7.39 -3.36 4.80
C VAL A 95 8.06 -4.11 3.66
N THR A 96 7.64 -3.90 2.41
CA THR A 96 8.31 -4.51 1.24
C THR A 96 9.74 -3.99 1.08
N ILE A 97 10.00 -2.69 1.26
CA ILE A 97 11.36 -2.13 1.24
C ILE A 97 12.22 -2.81 2.31
N LYS A 98 11.69 -2.97 3.52
CA LYS A 98 12.40 -3.67 4.58
C LYS A 98 12.65 -5.14 4.23
N PHE A 99 11.65 -5.85 3.71
CA PHE A 99 11.81 -7.23 3.28
C PHE A 99 12.91 -7.37 2.22
N TRP A 100 12.89 -6.50 1.20
CA TRP A 100 13.90 -6.46 0.13
C TRP A 100 15.32 -6.16 0.65
N LEU A 101 15.45 -5.25 1.62
CA LEU A 101 16.75 -4.94 2.25
C LEU A 101 17.36 -6.19 2.92
N ASP A 102 16.51 -7.02 3.51
CA ASP A 102 16.88 -8.22 4.27
C ASP A 102 16.94 -9.49 3.37
N ASP A 103 16.49 -9.42 2.11
CA ASP A 103 16.44 -10.55 1.19
C ASP A 103 17.82 -10.88 0.58
N THR A 104 18.24 -12.12 0.78
CA THR A 104 19.49 -12.71 0.28
C THR A 104 19.25 -13.87 -0.69
N SER A 105 18.00 -14.10 -1.10
CA SER A 105 17.66 -15.12 -2.08
C SER A 105 18.21 -14.80 -3.48
N ALA A 106 18.32 -15.82 -4.32
CA ALA A 106 18.80 -15.66 -5.68
C ALA A 106 17.88 -14.70 -6.44
N SER A 107 18.47 -13.64 -7.02
CA SER A 107 17.74 -12.62 -7.78
C SER A 107 16.54 -11.98 -7.05
N PHE A 108 16.52 -12.00 -5.71
CA PHE A 108 15.43 -11.44 -4.89
C PHE A 108 14.06 -12.13 -5.09
N GLU A 109 14.06 -13.43 -5.45
CA GLU A 109 12.82 -14.20 -5.68
C GLU A 109 11.85 -14.18 -4.49
N LYS A 110 12.35 -14.05 -3.25
CA LYS A 110 11.48 -13.95 -2.06
C LYS A 110 10.79 -12.60 -1.97
N THR A 111 11.47 -11.53 -2.39
CA THR A 111 10.86 -10.20 -2.51
C THR A 111 9.73 -10.23 -3.54
N ASP A 112 9.96 -10.85 -4.70
CA ASP A 112 8.92 -10.99 -5.73
C ASP A 112 7.70 -11.76 -5.21
N LEU A 113 7.94 -12.87 -4.50
CA LEU A 113 6.88 -13.64 -3.86
C LEU A 113 6.14 -12.84 -2.78
N PHE A 114 6.88 -12.04 -2.00
CA PHE A 114 6.29 -11.16 -1.00
C PHE A 114 5.39 -10.11 -1.65
N ILE A 115 5.83 -9.47 -2.74
CA ILE A 115 5.05 -8.50 -3.51
C ILE A 115 3.75 -9.13 -3.97
N GLU A 116 3.81 -10.28 -4.65
CA GLU A 116 2.63 -10.95 -5.19
C GLU A 116 1.62 -11.28 -4.09
N LYS A 117 2.09 -11.91 -3.00
CA LYS A 117 1.23 -12.34 -1.89
C LYS A 117 0.64 -11.16 -1.13
N SER A 118 1.45 -10.15 -0.81
CA SER A 118 1.02 -9.00 0.00
C SER A 118 0.04 -8.11 -0.77
N VAL A 119 0.32 -7.79 -2.04
CA VAL A 119 -0.59 -7.00 -2.87
C VAL A 119 -1.91 -7.74 -3.07
N ARG A 120 -1.88 -9.04 -3.38
CA ARG A 120 -3.10 -9.85 -3.52
C ARG A 120 -3.92 -9.85 -2.23
N ALA A 121 -3.29 -10.11 -1.09
CA ALA A 121 -3.96 -10.09 0.21
C ALA A 121 -4.60 -8.74 0.54
N SER A 122 -3.93 -7.63 0.23
CA SER A 122 -4.48 -6.28 0.44
C SER A 122 -5.72 -6.02 -0.42
N PHE A 123 -5.74 -6.46 -1.67
CA PHE A 123 -6.91 -6.33 -2.54
C PHE A 123 -8.06 -7.26 -2.12
N ASP A 124 -7.74 -8.50 -1.75
CA ASP A 124 -8.74 -9.44 -1.21
C ASP A 124 -9.37 -8.86 0.07
N LEU A 125 -8.60 -8.21 0.94
CA LEU A 125 -9.11 -7.55 2.15
C LEU A 125 -10.07 -6.39 1.84
N ILE A 126 -9.81 -5.61 0.79
CA ILE A 126 -10.64 -4.46 0.41
C ILE A 126 -11.98 -4.91 -0.19
N ASP A 127 -11.98 -6.02 -0.94
CA ASP A 127 -13.14 -6.51 -1.70
C ASP A 127 -14.12 -7.37 -0.87
N VAL A 128 -13.74 -7.74 0.35
CA VAL A 128 -14.55 -8.69 1.13
C VAL A 128 -15.70 -8.04 1.91
N THR A 129 -16.87 -8.69 1.84
CA THR A 129 -18.10 -8.42 2.63
C THR A 129 -17.92 -8.25 4.16
N PRO A 130 -16.97 -8.91 4.87
CA PRO A 130 -16.81 -8.78 6.32
C PRO A 130 -16.56 -7.36 6.82
N LEU A 131 -15.92 -6.49 6.04
CA LEU A 131 -15.77 -5.08 6.39
C LEU A 131 -17.13 -4.40 6.56
N LYS A 132 -18.09 -4.71 5.67
CA LYS A 132 -19.47 -4.22 5.79
C LYS A 132 -20.12 -4.74 7.08
N SER A 133 -19.94 -6.02 7.39
CA SER A 133 -20.46 -6.62 8.63
C SER A 133 -19.86 -5.99 9.89
N ILE A 134 -18.57 -5.63 9.90
CA ILE A 134 -17.93 -4.92 11.02
C ILE A 134 -18.52 -3.52 11.20
N ILE A 135 -18.74 -2.80 10.09
CA ILE A 135 -19.36 -1.47 10.12
C ILE A 135 -20.80 -1.56 10.63
N ASP A 136 -21.59 -2.52 10.13
CA ASP A 136 -22.98 -2.72 10.55
C ASP A 136 -23.06 -3.14 12.02
N PHE A 137 -22.12 -3.96 12.50
CA PHE A 137 -21.98 -4.28 13.92
C PHE A 137 -21.62 -3.06 14.77
N GLY A 138 -20.71 -2.20 14.31
CA GLY A 138 -20.40 -0.93 14.97
C GLY A 138 -21.61 0.01 15.06
N LYS A 139 -22.41 0.09 13.99
CA LYS A 139 -23.68 0.84 13.98
C LYS A 139 -24.68 0.26 14.98
N PHE A 140 -24.77 -1.07 15.09
CA PHE A 140 -25.59 -1.74 16.09
C PHE A 140 -25.15 -1.38 17.52
N LEU A 141 -23.87 -1.55 17.85
CA LEU A 141 -23.34 -1.22 19.19
C LEU A 141 -23.57 0.24 19.58
N PHE A 142 -23.44 1.17 18.62
CA PHE A 142 -23.70 2.58 18.86
C PHE A 142 -25.20 2.85 19.14
N LYS A 143 -26.10 2.22 18.40
CA LYS A 143 -27.55 2.32 18.64
C LYS A 143 -27.94 1.77 20.00
N GLU A 144 -27.46 0.58 20.36
CA GLU A 144 -27.75 -0.03 21.67
C GLU A 144 -27.24 0.86 22.81
N LYS A 145 -26.04 1.42 22.70
CA LYS A 145 -25.48 2.31 23.72
C LYS A 145 -26.29 3.61 23.90
N ILE A 146 -26.88 4.15 22.82
CA ILE A 146 -27.71 5.36 22.88
C ILE A 146 -29.11 5.06 23.39
N GLN A 147 -29.69 3.90 23.05
CA GLN A 147 -31.03 3.51 23.49
C GLN A 147 -31.08 3.08 24.96
N MET A 148 -29.94 2.75 25.57
CA MET A 148 -29.83 2.48 27.01
C MET A 148 -29.71 3.73 27.89
N ASN A 149 -29.66 4.94 27.30
CA ASN A 149 -29.70 6.24 27.99
C ASN A 149 -30.98 7.00 27.66
#